data_AF-A0A9E6JNC9-F1
#
_entry.id   AF-A0A9E6JNC9-F1
#
_cell.length_a   1.000
_cell.length_b   1.000
_cell.length_c   1.000
_cell.angle_alpha   90.00
_cell.angle_beta   90.00
_cell.angle_gamma   90.00
#
_symmetry.space_group_name_H-M   'P 1'
#
loop_
_entity.id
_entity.type
_entity.pdbx_description
1 polymer ?
#
loop_
_entity_poly.entity_id
_entity_poly.type
_entity_poly.pdbx_seq_one_letter_code
_entity_poly.pdbx_strand_id
1 'polypeptide(L)'
;WRECATDNWPWFEPCATYDNARICQALILSAQGEPASGAMEVGLKSLSWLASVQKAPAGHFRPIGSNGFYARDGAHADFDQQPVEAQAMVSACLDAFRATQDPAWLRDAKRAFEWFLGRNDLRLPVYDASTGGCGDGLHVDRISENQGAESTLAFHLALAEMSESEFVVRHTVGGGL
;
A
#
# COMPACT_ATOMS: atom_id res chain seq x y z
N TRP A 1 17.30 7.23 5.67
CA TRP A 1 17.75 7.14 4.26
C TRP A 1 19.26 7.24 4.10
N ARG A 2 19.90 8.41 4.31
CA ARG A 2 21.34 8.61 4.06
C ARG A 2 22.28 7.62 4.78
N GLU A 3 21.84 7.08 5.91
CA GLU A 3 22.64 6.15 6.72
C GLU A 3 22.31 4.66 6.48
N CYS A 4 21.13 4.35 5.95
CA CYS A 4 20.64 2.96 5.86
C CYS A 4 20.43 2.47 4.42
N ALA A 5 20.07 3.38 3.51
CA ALA A 5 19.65 3.02 2.17
C ALA A 5 20.84 2.57 1.32
N THR A 6 20.64 1.48 0.58
CA THR A 6 21.59 0.97 -0.43
C THR A 6 20.84 0.75 -1.75
N ASP A 7 21.56 0.36 -2.81
CA ASP A 7 20.93 0.08 -4.11
C ASP A 7 19.91 -1.06 -4.04
N ASN A 8 20.16 -2.07 -3.18
CA ASN A 8 19.28 -3.23 -2.99
C ASN A 8 18.31 -3.06 -1.80
N TRP A 9 18.52 -2.02 -0.99
CA TRP A 9 17.69 -1.71 0.18
C TRP A 9 17.41 -0.21 0.22
N PRO A 10 16.65 0.35 -0.73
CA PRO A 10 16.27 1.75 -0.72
C PRO A 10 15.14 1.94 0.32
N TRP A 11 15.50 1.82 1.60
CA TRP A 11 14.60 1.99 2.74
C TRP A 11 15.23 2.85 3.84
N PHE A 12 14.38 3.40 4.71
CA PHE A 12 14.78 4.37 5.72
C PHE A 12 15.53 3.74 6.89
N GLU A 13 15.20 2.49 7.19
CA GLU A 13 15.59 1.74 8.38
C GLU A 13 16.13 0.34 7.98
N PRO A 14 16.84 -0.36 8.87
CA PRO A 14 17.27 -1.75 8.63
C PRO A 14 16.12 -2.77 8.57
N CYS A 15 14.90 -2.38 8.91
CA CYS A 15 13.71 -3.22 8.89
C CYS A 15 12.52 -2.42 8.33
N ALA A 16 11.71 -3.05 7.48
CA ALA A 16 10.40 -2.52 7.09
C ALA A 16 9.34 -3.18 7.97
N THR A 17 8.52 -2.37 8.65
CA THR A 17 7.66 -2.79 9.76
C THR A 17 6.19 -2.53 9.48
N TYR A 18 5.61 -1.46 10.03
CA TYR A 18 4.17 -1.14 10.01
C TYR A 18 3.91 0.25 9.41
N ASP A 19 2.74 0.41 8.77
CA ASP A 19 2.26 1.56 8.00
C ASP A 19 3.34 2.10 7.02
N ASN A 20 4.11 1.18 6.41
CA ASN A 20 5.35 1.51 5.70
C ASN A 20 5.14 2.51 4.56
N ALA A 21 4.03 2.39 3.82
CA ALA A 21 3.79 3.26 2.68
C ALA A 21 3.56 4.74 3.09
N ARG A 22 3.21 5.01 4.36
CA ARG A 22 2.91 6.36 4.85
C ARG A 22 4.09 7.31 4.80
N ILE A 23 5.29 6.85 5.15
CA ILE A 23 6.50 7.70 5.06
C ILE A 23 6.82 8.05 3.60
N CYS A 24 6.56 7.12 2.67
CA CYS A 24 6.74 7.38 1.25
C CYS A 24 5.71 8.41 0.75
N GLN A 25 4.44 8.24 1.12
CA GLN A 25 3.37 9.19 0.82
C GLN A 25 3.70 10.60 1.34
N ALA A 26 4.14 10.71 2.59
CA ALA A 26 4.48 11.99 3.21
C ALA A 26 5.62 12.73 2.47
N LEU A 27 6.63 12.00 1.98
CA LEU A 27 7.71 12.59 1.18
C LEU A 27 7.24 13.06 -0.20
N ILE A 28 6.36 12.29 -0.86
CA ILE A 28 5.78 12.66 -2.16
C ILE A 28 4.92 13.92 -2.03
N LEU A 29 4.08 14.00 -0.99
CA LEU A 29 3.22 15.16 -0.75
C LEU A 29 4.01 16.40 -0.34
N SER A 30 4.98 16.27 0.56
CA SER A 30 5.76 17.43 1.04
C SER A 30 6.63 18.04 -0.06
N ALA A 31 7.12 17.24 -1.01
CA ALA A 31 7.91 17.73 -2.14
C ALA A 31 7.15 18.69 -3.08
N GLN A 32 5.82 18.73 -3.04
CA GLN A 32 5.04 19.70 -3.80
C GLN A 32 5.27 21.15 -3.33
N GLY A 33 5.50 21.34 -2.02
CA GLY A 33 5.83 22.63 -1.43
C GLY A 33 7.32 22.98 -1.50
N GLU A 34 8.18 21.96 -1.62
CA GLU A 34 9.64 22.14 -1.64
C GLU A 34 10.33 21.20 -2.66
N PRO A 35 10.27 21.51 -3.97
CA PRO A 35 10.78 20.61 -5.02
C PRO A 35 12.30 20.35 -4.97
N ALA A 36 13.08 21.26 -4.38
CA ALA A 36 14.54 21.16 -4.32
C ALA A 36 15.08 20.22 -3.22
N SER A 37 14.22 19.68 -2.36
CA SER A 37 14.60 18.88 -1.19
C SER A 37 15.12 17.45 -1.52
N GLY A 38 14.85 16.95 -2.73
CA GLY A 38 15.06 15.55 -3.10
C GLY A 38 14.05 14.57 -2.48
N ALA A 39 13.07 15.07 -1.71
CA ALA A 39 12.07 14.24 -1.04
C ALA A 39 11.21 13.44 -2.03
N MET A 40 10.87 14.02 -3.19
CA MET A 40 10.10 13.32 -4.24
C MET A 40 10.83 12.07 -4.73
N GLU A 41 12.12 12.20 -5.06
CA GLU A 41 12.93 11.09 -5.56
C GLU A 41 13.03 9.97 -4.51
N VAL A 42 13.32 10.33 -3.26
CA VAL A 42 13.39 9.36 -2.16
C VAL A 42 12.04 8.68 -1.96
N GLY A 43 10.94 9.44 -1.87
CA GLY A 43 9.60 8.90 -1.68
C GLY A 43 9.19 7.92 -2.77
N LEU A 44 9.40 8.27 -4.04
CA LEU A 44 9.09 7.40 -5.18
C LEU A 44 10.00 6.17 -5.23
N LYS A 45 11.30 6.32 -4.97
CA LYS A 45 12.25 5.20 -4.97
C LYS A 45 11.92 4.20 -3.85
N SER A 46 11.62 4.69 -2.65
CA SER A 46 11.17 3.85 -1.53
C SER A 46 9.86 3.14 -1.82
N LEU A 47 8.87 3.87 -2.35
CA LEU A 47 7.55 3.30 -2.64
C LEU A 47 7.62 2.23 -3.72
N SER A 48 8.42 2.47 -4.77
CA SER A 48 8.63 1.50 -5.85
C SER A 48 9.24 0.20 -5.32
N TRP A 49 10.24 0.32 -4.44
CA TRP A 49 10.82 -0.85 -3.78
C TRP A 49 9.81 -1.54 -2.87
N LEU A 50 9.08 -0.79 -2.04
CA LEU A 50 8.08 -1.34 -1.13
C LEU A 50 7.00 -2.12 -1.90
N ALA A 51 6.47 -1.54 -2.98
CA ALA A 51 5.49 -2.18 -3.85
C ALA A 51 6.04 -3.43 -4.57
N SER A 52 7.36 -3.50 -4.77
CA SER A 52 8.01 -4.68 -5.34
C SER A 52 8.15 -5.82 -4.34
N VAL A 53 8.51 -5.52 -3.08
CA VAL A 53 8.67 -6.55 -2.03
C VAL A 53 7.33 -7.01 -1.49
N GLN A 54 6.31 -6.14 -1.48
CA GLN A 54 4.93 -6.46 -1.10
C GLN A 54 4.11 -7.08 -2.26
N LYS A 55 4.78 -7.71 -3.22
CA LYS A 55 4.15 -8.39 -4.35
C LYS A 55 4.48 -9.87 -4.26
N ALA A 56 3.47 -10.68 -4.01
CA ALA A 56 3.62 -12.13 -3.98
C ALA A 56 4.07 -12.66 -5.36
N PRO A 57 4.70 -13.85 -5.43
CA PRO A 57 5.03 -14.49 -6.70
C PRO A 57 3.83 -14.70 -7.64
N ALA A 58 2.62 -14.87 -7.08
CA ALA A 58 1.38 -14.96 -7.84
C ALA A 58 0.84 -13.60 -8.33
N GLY A 59 1.52 -12.50 -8.01
CA GLY A 59 1.24 -11.15 -8.50
C GLY A 59 0.17 -10.38 -7.73
N HIS A 60 -0.34 -10.91 -6.62
CA HIS A 60 -1.22 -10.17 -5.70
C HIS A 60 -0.42 -9.36 -4.67
N PHE A 61 -1.10 -8.42 -4.01
CA PHE A 61 -0.51 -7.63 -2.94
C PHE A 61 -0.38 -8.52 -1.70
N ARG A 62 0.82 -8.57 -1.14
CA ARG A 62 1.12 -9.24 0.12
C ARG A 62 1.86 -8.23 1.01
N PRO A 63 1.18 -7.58 1.95
CA PRO A 63 1.87 -6.67 2.85
C PRO A 63 2.86 -7.44 3.73
N ILE A 64 3.82 -6.71 4.29
CA ILE A 64 4.78 -7.28 5.23
C ILE A 64 4.00 -7.66 6.50
N GLY A 65 4.12 -8.92 6.88
CA GLY A 65 3.48 -9.49 8.06
C GLY A 65 4.03 -8.90 9.35
N SER A 66 3.14 -8.60 10.30
CA SER A 66 3.53 -8.04 11.61
C SER A 66 4.24 -9.05 12.52
N ASN A 67 4.11 -10.34 12.22
CA ASN A 67 4.76 -11.43 12.96
C ASN A 67 6.14 -11.76 12.36
N GLY A 68 7.06 -10.81 12.47
CA GLY A 68 8.45 -10.96 12.07
C GLY A 68 8.98 -9.83 11.20
N PHE A 69 8.09 -9.04 10.59
CA PHE A 69 8.42 -7.91 9.72
C PHE A 69 9.39 -8.31 8.59
N TYR A 70 10.07 -7.33 7.98
CA TYR A 70 11.08 -7.59 6.97
C TYR A 70 12.40 -6.88 7.31
N ALA A 71 13.28 -7.59 8.01
CA ALA A 71 14.64 -7.14 8.25
C ALA A 71 15.49 -7.27 6.98
N ARG A 72 16.41 -6.32 6.77
CA ARG A 72 17.39 -6.39 5.68
C ARG A 72 18.17 -7.71 5.76
N ASP A 73 18.30 -8.37 4.61
CA ASP A 73 18.93 -9.69 4.45
C ASP A 73 18.19 -10.84 5.17
N GLY A 74 17.01 -10.57 5.75
CA GLY A 74 16.16 -11.52 6.43
C GLY A 74 15.04 -12.07 5.54
N ALA A 75 14.19 -12.91 6.15
CA ALA A 75 12.97 -13.38 5.51
C ALA A 75 11.86 -12.33 5.62
N HIS A 76 11.07 -12.20 4.57
CA HIS A 76 9.82 -11.45 4.58
C HIS A 76 8.76 -12.24 5.37
N ALA A 77 8.20 -11.67 6.44
CA ALA A 77 7.07 -12.27 7.12
C ALA A 77 5.83 -12.22 6.21
N ASP A 78 5.28 -13.39 5.86
CA ASP A 78 4.18 -13.48 4.90
C ASP A 78 2.79 -13.32 5.53
N PHE A 79 2.63 -13.41 6.85
CA PHE A 79 1.32 -13.45 7.53
C PHE A 79 1.23 -12.54 8.74
N ASP A 80 0.03 -12.45 9.32
CA ASP A 80 -0.35 -11.39 10.24
C ASP A 80 -0.32 -10.04 9.50
N GLN A 81 -0.84 -10.09 8.27
CA GLN A 81 -1.02 -8.99 7.34
C GLN A 81 -2.15 -8.09 7.83
N GLN A 82 -1.98 -6.77 7.77
CA GLN A 82 -2.91 -5.82 8.39
C GLN A 82 -3.59 -4.90 7.36
N PRO A 83 -4.89 -4.59 7.53
CA PRO A 83 -5.66 -3.65 6.69
C PRO A 83 -4.99 -2.30 6.44
N VAL A 84 -4.31 -1.75 7.45
CA VAL A 84 -3.66 -0.44 7.34
C VAL A 84 -2.56 -0.42 6.28
N GLU A 85 -1.86 -1.53 6.05
CA GLU A 85 -0.80 -1.62 5.02
C GLU A 85 -1.41 -1.47 3.63
N ALA A 86 -2.55 -2.15 3.40
CA ALA A 86 -3.27 -2.07 2.14
C ALA A 86 -3.82 -0.65 1.92
N GLN A 87 -4.41 -0.02 2.94
CA GLN A 87 -4.89 1.35 2.83
C GLN A 87 -3.75 2.34 2.57
N ALA A 88 -2.64 2.24 3.31
CA ALA A 88 -1.49 3.11 3.12
C ALA A 88 -0.87 2.96 1.73
N MET A 89 -0.78 1.72 1.22
CA MET A 89 -0.30 1.46 -0.13
C MET A 89 -1.24 2.04 -1.20
N VAL A 90 -2.56 1.94 -1.02
CA VAL A 90 -3.55 2.60 -1.88
C VAL A 90 -3.31 4.11 -1.91
N SER A 91 -3.31 4.78 -0.77
CA SER A 91 -3.15 6.23 -0.71
C SER A 91 -1.81 6.69 -1.29
N ALA A 92 -0.71 6.03 -0.93
CA ALA A 92 0.63 6.36 -1.41
C ALA A 92 0.76 6.20 -2.93
N CYS A 93 0.21 5.12 -3.50
CA CYS A 93 0.22 4.91 -4.94
C CYS A 93 -0.66 5.93 -5.67
N LEU A 94 -1.83 6.29 -5.13
CA LEU A 94 -2.67 7.32 -5.74
C LEU A 94 -1.97 8.69 -5.75
N ASP A 95 -1.26 9.05 -4.69
CA ASP A 95 -0.46 10.28 -4.65
C ASP A 95 0.76 10.23 -5.57
N ALA A 96 1.43 9.09 -5.66
CA ALA A 96 2.50 8.88 -6.63
C ALA A 96 2.00 9.02 -8.07
N PHE A 97 0.80 8.50 -8.38
CA PHE A 97 0.16 8.72 -9.67
C PHE A 97 -0.12 10.20 -9.91
N ARG A 98 -0.71 10.92 -8.94
CA ARG A 98 -0.96 12.36 -9.07
C ARG A 98 0.33 13.14 -9.36
N ALA A 99 1.43 12.80 -8.68
CA ALA A 99 2.72 13.45 -8.83
C ALA A 99 3.45 13.13 -10.15
N THR A 100 3.30 11.91 -10.69
CA THR A 100 4.13 11.42 -11.81
C THR A 100 3.37 11.15 -13.09
N GLN A 101 2.05 10.99 -13.01
CA GLN A 101 1.17 10.49 -14.07
C GLN A 101 1.54 9.09 -14.61
N ASP A 102 2.36 8.31 -13.89
CA ASP A 102 2.71 6.94 -14.28
C ASP A 102 1.58 5.96 -13.91
N PRO A 103 0.89 5.33 -14.88
CA PRO A 103 -0.22 4.41 -14.62
C PRO A 103 0.20 3.13 -13.87
N ALA A 104 1.51 2.86 -13.70
CA ALA A 104 1.97 1.78 -12.82
C ALA A 104 1.47 1.93 -11.40
N TRP A 105 1.42 3.16 -10.89
CA TRP A 105 0.92 3.44 -9.55
C TRP A 105 -0.56 3.12 -9.40
N LEU A 106 -1.39 3.41 -10.41
CA LEU A 106 -2.81 3.00 -10.38
C LEU A 106 -2.98 1.48 -10.34
N ARG A 107 -2.13 0.73 -11.05
CA ARG A 107 -2.16 -0.74 -11.00
C ARG A 107 -1.77 -1.26 -9.63
N ASP A 108 -0.82 -0.61 -8.97
CA ASP A 108 -0.34 -1.01 -7.66
C ASP A 108 -1.36 -0.63 -6.56
N ALA A 109 -1.98 0.55 -6.64
CA ALA A 109 -3.12 0.93 -5.79
C ALA A 109 -4.27 -0.08 -5.92
N LYS A 110 -4.68 -0.41 -7.16
CA LYS A 110 -5.73 -1.40 -7.38
C LYS A 110 -5.38 -2.76 -6.80
N ARG A 111 -4.14 -3.22 -6.97
CA ARG A 111 -3.70 -4.51 -6.42
C ARG A 111 -3.77 -4.53 -4.90
N ALA A 112 -3.35 -3.45 -4.23
CA ALA A 112 -3.47 -3.32 -2.79
C ALA A 112 -4.94 -3.29 -2.34
N PHE A 113 -5.81 -2.57 -3.06
CA PHE A 113 -7.24 -2.55 -2.75
C PHE A 113 -7.91 -3.94 -2.92
N GLU A 114 -7.57 -4.69 -3.96
CA GLU A 114 -8.13 -6.03 -4.21
C GLU A 114 -7.78 -7.04 -3.11
N TRP A 115 -6.76 -6.77 -2.27
CA TRP A 115 -6.44 -7.57 -1.09
C TRP A 115 -7.63 -7.67 -0.12
N PHE A 116 -8.33 -6.56 0.12
CA PHE A 116 -9.53 -6.52 0.96
C PHE A 116 -10.64 -7.41 0.41
N LEU A 117 -10.70 -7.57 -0.92
CA LEU A 117 -11.73 -8.30 -1.64
C LEU A 117 -11.38 -9.78 -1.85
N GLY A 118 -10.26 -10.24 -1.29
CA GLY A 118 -9.85 -11.64 -1.37
C GLY A 118 -8.81 -11.93 -2.45
N ARG A 119 -8.22 -10.94 -3.11
CA ARG A 119 -7.01 -11.17 -3.92
C ARG A 119 -5.78 -11.16 -3.01
N ASN A 120 -5.70 -12.13 -2.11
CA ASN A 120 -4.66 -12.29 -1.10
C ASN A 120 -4.24 -13.78 -0.98
N ASP A 121 -3.34 -14.08 -0.04
CA ASP A 121 -2.75 -15.41 0.11
C ASP A 121 -3.75 -16.53 0.41
N LEU A 122 -4.86 -16.22 1.10
CA LEU A 122 -5.88 -17.21 1.44
C LEU A 122 -7.07 -17.22 0.48
N ARG A 123 -7.14 -16.26 -0.45
CA ARG A 123 -8.29 -16.04 -1.35
C ARG A 123 -9.60 -15.78 -0.61
N LEU A 124 -9.51 -15.15 0.57
CA LEU A 124 -10.67 -14.86 1.42
C LEU A 124 -10.87 -13.34 1.55
N PRO A 125 -12.10 -12.82 1.40
CA PRO A 125 -12.38 -11.40 1.55
C PRO A 125 -12.16 -10.97 3.00
N VAL A 126 -11.33 -9.95 3.22
CA VAL A 126 -11.07 -9.38 4.54
C VAL A 126 -12.19 -8.41 4.93
N TYR A 127 -12.78 -7.74 3.94
CA TYR A 127 -14.00 -6.95 4.11
C TYR A 127 -15.25 -7.84 4.10
N ASP A 128 -16.13 -7.65 5.08
CA ASP A 128 -17.42 -8.32 5.17
C ASP A 128 -18.55 -7.36 4.76
N ALA A 129 -19.11 -7.60 3.57
CA ALA A 129 -20.19 -6.78 3.04
C ALA A 129 -21.51 -6.92 3.81
N SER A 130 -21.68 -7.99 4.60
CA SER A 130 -22.91 -8.21 5.38
C SER A 130 -22.94 -7.38 6.65
N THR A 131 -21.78 -7.12 7.25
CA THR A 131 -21.65 -6.28 8.45
C THR A 131 -21.19 -4.86 8.12
N GLY A 132 -20.54 -4.67 6.97
CA GLY A 132 -19.84 -3.43 6.61
C GLY A 132 -18.50 -3.23 7.31
N GLY A 133 -18.03 -4.23 8.06
CA GLY A 133 -16.75 -4.22 8.77
C GLY A 133 -15.62 -4.90 8.01
N CYS A 134 -14.40 -4.74 8.50
CA CYS A 134 -13.21 -5.39 7.95
C CYS A 134 -12.50 -6.18 9.04
N GLY A 135 -12.10 -7.42 8.76
CA GLY A 135 -11.28 -8.20 9.66
C GLY A 135 -9.95 -7.51 9.97
N ASP A 136 -9.48 -7.60 11.20
CA ASP A 136 -8.27 -6.91 11.68
C ASP A 136 -6.96 -7.44 11.06
N GLY A 137 -7.00 -8.58 10.39
CA GLY A 137 -5.83 -9.12 9.72
C GLY A 137 -6.06 -10.45 9.02
N LEU A 138 -5.08 -10.83 8.21
CA LEU A 138 -4.99 -12.13 7.55
C LEU A 138 -3.88 -12.95 8.23
N HIS A 139 -4.30 -13.94 9.02
CA HIS A 139 -3.42 -14.92 9.62
C HIS A 139 -3.06 -16.02 8.61
N VAL A 140 -2.18 -16.95 9.01
CA VAL A 140 -1.72 -18.05 8.15
C VAL A 140 -2.83 -18.97 7.65
N ASP A 141 -3.92 -19.09 8.41
CA ASP A 141 -5.00 -20.07 8.17
C ASP A 141 -6.40 -19.48 8.17
N ARG A 142 -6.55 -18.18 8.52
CA ARG A 142 -7.86 -17.54 8.70
C ARG A 142 -7.79 -16.02 8.58
N ILE A 143 -8.96 -15.41 8.44
CA ILE A 143 -9.16 -13.98 8.69
C ILE A 143 -9.43 -13.79 10.20
N SER A 144 -9.00 -12.66 10.76
CA SER A 144 -9.42 -12.26 12.11
C SER A 144 -10.94 -12.11 12.18
N GLU A 145 -11.56 -12.74 13.17
CA GLU A 145 -13.00 -12.59 13.43
C GLU A 145 -13.35 -11.19 13.99
N ASN A 146 -12.36 -10.49 14.55
CA ASN A 146 -12.55 -9.13 15.05
C ASN A 146 -12.63 -8.14 13.89
N GLN A 147 -13.64 -7.27 13.95
CA GLN A 147 -13.84 -6.16 13.02
C GLN A 147 -13.69 -4.84 13.76
N GLY A 148 -12.46 -4.43 14.03
CA GLY A 148 -12.12 -3.20 14.72
C GLY A 148 -12.43 -1.93 13.92
N ALA A 149 -12.37 -0.79 14.61
CA ALA A 149 -12.59 0.51 13.98
C ALA A 149 -11.49 0.86 12.97
N GLU A 150 -10.22 0.56 13.28
CA GLU A 150 -9.07 0.87 12.41
C GLU A 150 -9.16 0.12 11.07
N SER A 151 -9.37 -1.19 11.11
CA SER A 151 -9.51 -2.05 9.93
C SER A 151 -10.71 -1.65 9.08
N THR A 152 -11.84 -1.38 9.72
CA THR A 152 -13.05 -0.92 9.04
C THR A 152 -12.84 0.43 8.36
N LEU A 153 -12.21 1.39 9.05
CA LEU A 153 -11.86 2.69 8.45
C LEU A 153 -10.83 2.53 7.32
N ALA A 154 -9.84 1.67 7.48
CA ALA A 154 -8.84 1.40 6.45
C ALA A 154 -9.49 0.97 5.13
N PHE A 155 -10.47 0.04 5.19
CA PHE A 155 -11.22 -0.35 4.00
C PHE A 155 -12.02 0.81 3.40
N HIS A 156 -12.82 1.52 4.21
CA HIS A 156 -13.71 2.57 3.70
C HIS A 156 -12.96 3.78 3.14
N LEU A 157 -11.82 4.14 3.75
CA LEU A 157 -10.93 5.17 3.22
C LEU A 157 -10.34 4.74 1.87
N ALA A 158 -9.81 3.52 1.78
CA ALA A 158 -9.27 3.00 0.52
C ALA A 158 -10.35 2.93 -0.57
N LEU A 159 -11.57 2.53 -0.24
CA LEU A 159 -12.71 2.51 -1.16
C LEU A 159 -13.06 3.92 -1.65
N ALA A 160 -13.11 4.92 -0.77
CA ALA A 160 -13.40 6.29 -1.12
C ALA A 160 -12.33 6.88 -2.06
N GLU A 161 -11.06 6.68 -1.73
CA GLU A 161 -9.92 7.17 -2.55
C GLU A 161 -9.88 6.51 -3.93
N MET A 162 -10.11 5.19 -4.01
CA MET A 162 -10.19 4.46 -5.28
C MET A 162 -11.36 4.96 -6.14
N SER A 163 -12.52 5.20 -5.53
CA SER A 163 -13.71 5.71 -6.22
C SER A 163 -13.50 7.11 -6.80
N GLU A 164 -12.87 7.99 -6.01
CA GLU A 164 -12.51 9.34 -6.47
C GLU A 164 -11.51 9.29 -7.64
N SER A 165 -10.49 8.45 -7.54
CA SER A 165 -9.48 8.30 -8.60
C SER A 165 -10.08 7.82 -9.92
N GLU A 166 -10.96 6.80 -9.88
CA GLU A 166 -11.65 6.32 -11.08
C GLU A 166 -12.50 7.41 -11.73
N PHE A 167 -13.20 8.22 -10.92
CA PHE A 167 -13.99 9.33 -11.41
C PHE A 167 -13.10 10.35 -12.14
N VAL A 168 -11.98 10.75 -11.54
CA VAL A 168 -11.04 11.72 -12.14
C VAL A 168 -10.44 11.19 -13.46
N VAL A 169 -10.00 9.93 -13.49
CA VAL A 169 -9.41 9.31 -14.69
C VAL A 169 -10.43 9.27 -15.84
N ARG A 170 -11.67 8.84 -15.57
CA ARG A 170 -12.72 8.74 -16.61
C ARG A 170 -13.08 10.11 -17.21
N HIS A 171 -13.09 11.17 -16.41
CA HIS A 171 -13.50 12.51 -16.87
C HIS A 171 -12.34 13.35 -17.44
N THR A 172 -11.09 13.04 -17.09
CA THR A 172 -9.91 13.75 -17.61
C THR A 172 -9.42 13.16 -18.93
N VAL A 173 -9.54 11.83 -19.11
CA VAL A 173 -9.10 11.13 -20.34
C VAL A 173 -10.23 10.97 -21.36
N GLY A 174 -11.49 10.97 -20.93
CA GLY A 174 -12.67 10.79 -21.80
C GLY A 174 -13.23 12.05 -22.46
N GLY A 175 -12.70 13.24 -22.16
CA GLY A 175 -13.20 14.53 -22.68
C GLY A 175 -12.64 14.97 -24.03
N GLY A 176 -11.86 14.12 -24.71
CA GLY A 176 -11.24 14.39 -25.99
C GLY A 176 -11.78 13.51 -27.12
N LEU A 177 -13.08 13.62 -27.41
CA LEU A 177 -13.70 13.14 -28.65
C LEU A 177 -14.76 14.15 -29.12
#